data_AF-A0A1X9LHD7-F1
#
_entry.id   AF-A0A1X9LHD7-F1
#
_cell.length_a   1.000
_cell.length_b   1.000
_cell.length_c   1.000
_cell.angle_alpha   90.00
_cell.angle_beta   90.00
_cell.angle_gamma   90.00
#
_symmetry.space_group_name_H-M   'P 1'
#
loop_
_entity.id
_entity.type
_entity.pdbx_description
1 polymer ?
#
loop_
_entity_poly.entity_id
_entity_poly.type
_entity_poly.pdbx_seq_one_letter_code
_entity_poly.pdbx_strand_id
1 'polypeptide(L)'
;MITRARPRRATTAGAGIAGILAVGLLLSSCASGSGDATGSATATPEPSASVTVTPTPTSEPTAEPTTEPTTEPQDPDAAITAACDTLNTGYDQGRDGWLAARTQAAALTAQAAPAGGRYAQADSTMQAFAATTYPGASSSADEVNAYLDSYLTVVSMCADFGVTLKTE
;
A
#
# COMPACT_ATOMS: atom_id res chain seq x y z
N MET A 1 -23.58 7.71 52.25
CA MET A 1 -23.72 6.80 51.10
C MET A 1 -25.09 7.03 50.45
N ILE A 2 -25.13 7.72 49.32
CA ILE A 2 -26.36 7.87 48.51
C ILE A 2 -25.97 7.64 47.06
N THR A 3 -26.26 6.44 46.57
CA THR A 3 -26.02 5.96 45.21
C THR A 3 -27.03 6.60 44.27
N ARG A 4 -26.61 7.55 43.41
CA ARG A 4 -27.47 8.08 42.35
C ARG A 4 -27.26 7.28 41.07
N ALA A 5 -28.18 6.37 40.81
CA ALA A 5 -28.32 5.68 39.53
C ALA A 5 -28.64 6.69 38.43
N ARG A 6 -27.81 6.76 37.38
CA ARG A 6 -28.12 7.54 36.17
C ARG A 6 -28.90 6.66 35.18
N PRO A 7 -29.98 7.17 34.56
CA PRO A 7 -30.80 6.42 33.63
C PRO A 7 -30.07 6.15 32.31
N ARG A 8 -30.19 4.91 31.84
CA ARG A 8 -29.80 4.45 30.50
C ARG A 8 -30.69 5.13 29.46
N ARG A 9 -30.12 5.92 28.55
CA ARG A 9 -30.81 6.30 27.31
C ARG A 9 -30.66 5.15 26.31
N ALA A 10 -31.80 4.57 25.99
CA ALA A 10 -31.96 3.59 24.94
C ALA A 10 -32.22 4.28 23.59
N THR A 11 -31.93 3.51 22.55
CA THR A 11 -32.58 3.49 21.23
C THR A 11 -32.18 4.56 20.21
N THR A 12 -31.43 4.12 19.20
CA THR A 12 -31.84 4.37 17.80
C THR A 12 -31.46 3.15 16.96
N ALA A 13 -32.46 2.33 16.67
CA ALA A 13 -32.39 1.27 15.67
C ALA A 13 -32.53 1.93 14.29
N GLY A 14 -31.45 1.95 13.51
CA GLY A 14 -31.46 2.38 12.12
C GLY A 14 -31.84 1.20 11.23
N ALA A 15 -33.09 1.19 10.78
CA ALA A 15 -33.60 0.27 9.78
C ALA A 15 -33.11 0.66 8.37
N GLY A 16 -32.59 -0.34 7.66
CA GLY A 16 -32.72 -0.61 6.22
C GLY A 16 -32.58 0.51 5.20
N ILE A 17 -31.58 0.38 4.32
CA ILE A 17 -31.72 0.69 2.90
C ILE A 17 -31.00 -0.40 2.09
N ALA A 18 -31.76 -1.43 1.69
CA ALA A 18 -31.41 -2.27 0.55
C ALA A 18 -31.78 -1.49 -0.72
N GLY A 19 -30.79 -0.87 -1.35
CA GLY A 19 -30.97 -0.11 -2.59
C GLY A 19 -30.15 -0.74 -3.71
N ILE A 20 -30.78 -1.61 -4.48
CA ILE A 20 -30.31 -2.01 -5.81
C ILE A 20 -30.48 -0.80 -6.73
N LEU A 21 -29.38 -0.27 -7.24
CA LEU A 21 -29.38 0.66 -8.37
C LEU A 21 -28.28 0.24 -9.35
N ALA A 22 -28.66 -0.68 -10.23
CA ALA A 22 -27.98 -0.90 -11.50
C ALA A 22 -28.36 0.26 -12.42
N VAL A 23 -27.42 1.15 -12.72
CA VAL A 23 -27.48 2.04 -13.89
C VAL A 23 -26.08 2.07 -14.49
N GLY A 24 -25.95 1.45 -15.66
CA GLY A 24 -24.79 1.61 -16.51
C GLY A 24 -24.70 3.05 -16.99
N LEU A 25 -23.49 3.60 -16.99
CA LEU A 25 -23.19 4.81 -17.75
C LEU A 25 -21.91 4.59 -18.56
N LEU A 26 -22.12 4.52 -19.87
CA LEU A 26 -21.13 4.62 -20.93
C LEU A 26 -20.43 5.99 -20.89
N LEU A 27 -19.10 5.98 -20.84
CA LEU A 27 -18.20 7.10 -21.20
C LEU A 27 -17.06 6.43 -21.99
N SER A 28 -17.04 6.35 -23.33
CA SER A 28 -17.17 7.37 -24.38
C SER A 28 -16.16 8.53 -24.25
N SER A 29 -14.96 8.32 -24.79
CA SER A 29 -14.14 9.35 -25.47
C SER A 29 -13.07 8.59 -26.29
N CYS A 30 -13.19 8.47 -27.61
CA CYS A 30 -12.97 9.48 -28.67
C CYS A 30 -11.52 9.98 -28.70
N ALA A 31 -10.67 9.25 -29.42
CA ALA A 31 -9.40 9.77 -29.92
C ALA A 31 -9.40 9.61 -31.45
N SER A 32 -9.91 10.65 -32.11
CA SER A 32 -9.81 10.85 -33.56
C SER A 32 -8.36 11.15 -33.92
N GLY A 33 -7.69 10.22 -34.59
CA GLY A 33 -6.38 10.42 -35.22
C GLY A 33 -6.51 10.29 -36.73
N SER A 34 -6.91 11.37 -37.40
CA SER A 34 -6.78 11.50 -38.86
C SER A 34 -5.35 11.90 -39.19
N GLY A 35 -4.57 10.96 -39.70
CA GLY A 35 -3.24 11.21 -40.26
C GLY A 35 -3.20 10.76 -41.71
N ASP A 36 -3.51 11.68 -42.62
CA ASP A 36 -3.17 11.57 -44.03
C ASP A 36 -1.65 11.64 -44.19
N ALA A 37 -1.04 10.57 -44.69
CA ALA A 37 0.31 10.60 -45.24
C ALA A 37 0.30 9.89 -46.60
N THR A 38 0.09 10.70 -47.63
CA THR A 38 0.41 10.37 -49.02
C THR A 38 1.90 10.07 -49.12
N GLY A 39 2.25 8.85 -49.52
CA GLY A 39 3.63 8.42 -49.75
C GLY A 39 3.69 7.43 -50.91
N SER A 40 3.95 7.96 -52.10
CA SER A 40 4.26 7.20 -53.31
C SER A 40 5.60 6.49 -53.16
N ALA A 41 5.66 5.17 -53.42
CA ALA A 41 6.92 4.47 -53.68
C ALA A 41 6.66 3.19 -54.49
N THR A 42 6.81 3.30 -55.80
CA THR A 42 7.08 2.19 -56.71
C THR A 42 8.52 1.72 -56.49
N ALA A 43 8.73 0.45 -56.12
CA ALA A 43 9.96 -0.27 -56.41
C ALA A 43 9.76 -1.78 -56.28
N THR A 44 9.77 -2.48 -57.42
CA THR A 44 9.99 -3.93 -57.52
C THR A 44 11.47 -4.22 -57.30
N PRO A 45 11.78 -5.21 -56.44
CA PRO A 45 12.84 -6.15 -56.80
C PRO A 45 12.45 -7.63 -56.55
N GLU A 46 12.62 -8.45 -57.59
CA GLU A 46 13.00 -9.88 -57.51
C GLU A 46 14.52 -9.97 -57.25
N PRO A 47 15.14 -11.15 -57.00
CA PRO A 47 14.69 -12.40 -56.39
C PRO A 47 15.64 -12.91 -55.26
N SER A 48 15.20 -13.97 -54.57
CA SER A 48 15.98 -15.11 -54.04
C SER A 48 17.34 -14.89 -53.32
N ALA A 49 17.35 -15.15 -52.00
CA ALA A 49 18.40 -15.93 -51.35
C ALA A 49 17.86 -16.50 -50.03
N SER A 50 17.52 -17.80 -50.04
CA SER A 50 17.25 -18.54 -48.81
C SER A 50 18.58 -18.79 -48.09
N VAL A 51 18.86 -17.98 -47.06
CA VAL A 51 19.97 -18.23 -46.15
C VAL A 51 19.39 -18.93 -44.92
N THR A 52 19.55 -20.26 -44.87
CA THR A 52 19.27 -21.05 -43.67
C THR A 52 20.30 -20.69 -42.61
N VAL A 53 19.97 -19.74 -41.73
CA VAL A 53 20.77 -19.45 -40.55
C VAL A 53 20.42 -20.49 -39.48
N THR A 54 21.30 -21.48 -39.29
CA THR A 54 21.18 -22.39 -38.14
C THR A 54 21.50 -21.59 -36.87
N PRO A 55 20.55 -21.40 -35.93
CA PRO A 55 20.86 -20.73 -34.68
C PRO A 55 21.82 -21.60 -33.88
N THR A 56 22.99 -21.06 -33.56
CA THR A 56 23.88 -21.64 -32.56
C THR A 56 23.19 -21.50 -31.20
N PRO A 57 23.02 -22.56 -30.40
CA PRO A 57 22.43 -22.43 -29.08
C PRO A 57 23.38 -21.62 -28.19
N THR A 58 23.04 -20.36 -27.95
CA THR A 58 23.64 -19.56 -26.88
C THR A 58 23.30 -20.25 -25.57
N SER A 59 24.32 -20.76 -24.87
CA SER A 59 24.15 -21.31 -23.53
C SER A 59 23.57 -20.23 -22.63
N GLU A 60 22.36 -20.46 -22.15
CA GLU A 60 21.66 -19.58 -21.22
C GLU A 60 22.48 -19.48 -19.92
N PRO A 61 22.75 -18.28 -19.39
CA PRO A 61 23.44 -18.14 -18.13
C PRO A 61 22.55 -18.78 -17.05
N THR A 62 23.00 -19.89 -16.49
CA THR A 62 22.41 -20.45 -15.28
C THR A 62 22.64 -19.42 -14.19
N ALA A 63 21.60 -18.65 -13.87
CA ALA A 63 21.63 -17.74 -12.73
C ALA A 63 21.91 -18.59 -11.49
N GLU A 64 23.07 -18.35 -10.86
CA GLU A 64 23.33 -18.91 -9.55
C GLU A 64 22.21 -18.47 -8.60
N PRO A 65 21.68 -19.37 -7.76
CA PRO A 65 20.67 -19.00 -6.80
C PRO A 65 21.28 -17.96 -5.86
N THR A 66 20.85 -16.71 -5.99
CA THR A 66 21.07 -15.68 -4.97
C THR A 66 20.50 -16.25 -3.68
N THR A 67 21.38 -16.61 -2.76
CA THR A 67 20.99 -17.01 -1.42
C THR A 67 20.21 -15.84 -0.84
N GLU A 68 18.91 -16.05 -0.61
CA GLU A 68 18.11 -15.08 0.12
C GLU A 68 18.82 -14.82 1.45
N PRO A 69 19.11 -13.56 1.80
CA PRO A 69 19.66 -13.26 3.10
C PRO A 69 18.67 -13.81 4.13
N THR A 70 19.08 -14.88 4.81
CA THR A 70 18.36 -15.38 5.98
C THR A 70 18.59 -14.33 7.06
N THR A 71 17.72 -13.32 7.11
CA THR A 71 17.67 -12.38 8.22
C THR A 71 17.52 -13.23 9.47
N GLU A 72 18.51 -13.15 10.37
CA GLU A 72 18.46 -13.76 11.69
C GLU A 72 17.09 -13.49 12.33
N PRO A 73 16.49 -14.43 13.08
CA PRO A 73 15.19 -14.21 13.71
C PRO A 73 15.26 -12.93 14.55
N GLN A 74 14.74 -11.82 14.03
CA GLN A 74 14.63 -10.60 14.81
C GLN A 74 13.69 -10.90 15.97
N ASP A 75 14.11 -10.50 17.17
CA ASP A 75 13.19 -10.38 18.30
C ASP A 75 11.94 -9.62 17.80
N PRO A 76 10.75 -10.25 17.85
CA PRO A 76 9.55 -9.66 17.26
C PRO A 76 9.19 -8.34 17.94
N ASP A 77 9.52 -8.13 19.22
CA ASP A 77 9.33 -6.83 19.88
C ASP A 77 10.31 -5.78 19.34
N ALA A 78 11.56 -6.16 19.05
CA ALA A 78 12.54 -5.26 18.46
C ALA A 78 12.14 -4.83 17.05
N ALA A 79 11.56 -5.73 16.25
CA ALA A 79 11.06 -5.42 14.92
C ALA A 79 9.89 -4.40 14.95
N ILE A 80 8.92 -4.57 15.87
CA ILE A 80 7.83 -3.59 16.04
C ILE A 80 8.37 -2.25 16.55
N THR A 81 9.29 -2.27 17.52
CA THR A 81 9.93 -1.06 18.04
C THR A 81 10.64 -0.29 16.92
N ALA A 82 11.43 -0.98 16.11
CA ALA A 82 12.12 -0.40 14.96
C ALA A 82 11.14 0.17 13.92
N ALA A 83 10.00 -0.48 13.71
CA ALA A 83 8.95 0.02 12.81
C ALA A 83 8.37 1.36 13.33
N CYS A 84 8.06 1.44 14.63
CA CYS A 84 7.57 2.67 15.25
C CYS A 84 8.62 3.80 15.23
N ASP A 85 9.89 3.50 15.48
CA ASP A 85 10.98 4.48 15.38
C ASP A 85 11.21 4.97 13.94
N THR A 86 11.02 4.08 12.96
CA THR A 86 11.05 4.42 11.54
C THR A 86 9.99 5.46 11.20
N LEU A 87 8.77 5.32 11.74
CA LEU A 87 7.71 6.33 11.57
C LEU A 87 8.14 7.67 12.17
N ASN A 88 8.65 7.70 13.39
CA ASN A 88 9.16 8.94 14.02
C ASN A 88 10.24 9.64 13.19
N THR A 89 11.12 8.85 12.57
CA THR A 89 12.19 9.36 11.69
C THR A 89 11.62 9.91 10.39
N GLY A 90 10.67 9.21 9.76
CA GLY A 90 10.01 9.67 8.54
C GLY A 90 9.20 10.94 8.75
N TYR A 91 8.61 11.09 9.93
CA TYR A 91 7.84 12.28 10.31
C TYR A 91 8.72 13.55 10.24
N ASP A 92 9.95 13.48 10.77
CA ASP A 92 10.90 14.61 10.72
C ASP A 92 11.38 14.95 9.30
N GLN A 93 11.22 14.04 8.35
CA GLN A 93 11.63 14.20 6.95
C GLN A 93 10.53 14.79 6.07
N GLY A 94 9.37 15.13 6.65
CA GLY A 94 8.22 15.64 5.92
C GLY A 94 7.50 14.57 5.10
N ARG A 95 6.66 15.01 4.15
CA ARG A 95 5.69 14.13 3.47
C ARG A 95 6.32 12.92 2.77
N ASP A 96 7.37 13.12 1.98
CA ASP A 96 7.96 12.03 1.19
C ASP A 96 8.69 11.02 2.09
N GLY A 97 9.41 11.51 3.10
CA GLY A 97 10.04 10.66 4.11
C GLY A 97 9.02 9.89 4.94
N TRP A 98 7.89 10.51 5.27
CA TRP A 98 6.79 9.85 5.96
C TRP A 98 6.14 8.73 5.15
N LEU A 99 5.93 8.95 3.84
CA LEU A 99 5.41 7.90 2.94
C LEU A 99 6.38 6.71 2.87
N ALA A 100 7.68 6.97 2.69
CA ALA A 100 8.69 5.92 2.67
C ALA A 100 8.76 5.15 4.01
N ALA A 101 8.74 5.88 5.13
CA ALA A 101 8.76 5.30 6.47
C ALA A 101 7.57 4.39 6.75
N ARG A 102 6.36 4.71 6.24
CA ARG A 102 5.18 3.86 6.37
C ARG A 102 5.35 2.51 5.68
N THR A 103 5.87 2.52 4.46
CA THR A 103 6.16 1.28 3.71
C THR A 103 7.24 0.46 4.42
N GLN A 104 8.29 1.11 4.91
CA GLN A 104 9.37 0.43 5.63
C GLN A 104 8.90 -0.14 6.98
N ALA A 105 8.09 0.61 7.72
CA ALA A 105 7.50 0.14 8.98
C ALA A 105 6.64 -1.11 8.77
N ALA A 106 5.81 -1.14 7.72
CA ALA A 106 5.02 -2.32 7.38
C ALA A 106 5.89 -3.53 7.01
N ALA A 107 7.02 -3.32 6.33
CA ALA A 107 7.97 -4.40 6.04
C ALA A 107 8.68 -4.93 7.30
N LEU A 108 8.93 -4.07 8.29
CA LEU A 108 9.49 -4.49 9.59
C LEU A 108 8.47 -5.27 10.42
N THR A 109 7.20 -4.82 10.49
CA THR A 109 6.16 -5.55 11.22
C THR A 109 5.86 -6.92 10.61
N ALA A 110 5.98 -7.05 9.29
CA ALA A 110 5.81 -8.33 8.60
C ALA A 110 6.84 -9.38 9.04
N GLN A 111 8.04 -8.96 9.47
CA GLN A 111 9.06 -9.86 10.02
C GLN A 111 8.66 -10.44 11.39
N ALA A 112 7.89 -9.68 12.18
CA ALA A 112 7.39 -10.12 13.48
C ALA A 112 6.12 -10.97 13.37
N ALA A 113 5.36 -10.87 12.27
CA ALA A 113 4.08 -11.54 12.09
C ALA A 113 4.08 -13.06 12.32
N PRO A 114 5.13 -13.84 11.92
CA PRO A 114 5.18 -15.28 12.17
C PRO A 114 5.18 -15.68 13.65
N ALA A 115 5.53 -14.77 14.56
CA ALA A 115 5.41 -15.00 16.01
C ALA A 115 3.94 -15.05 16.49
N GLY A 116 2.98 -14.63 15.66
CA GLY A 116 1.55 -14.74 15.91
C GLY A 116 1.02 -13.75 16.95
N GLY A 117 -0.22 -13.94 17.38
CA GLY A 117 -0.86 -13.15 18.45
C GLY A 117 -0.81 -11.64 18.17
N ARG A 118 -0.25 -10.89 19.12
CA ARG A 118 -0.13 -9.42 19.03
C ARG A 118 0.71 -8.94 17.85
N TYR A 119 1.68 -9.73 17.39
CA TYR A 119 2.58 -9.30 16.30
C TYR A 119 1.90 -9.43 14.93
N ALA A 120 1.10 -10.48 14.73
CA ALA A 120 0.27 -10.59 13.53
C ALA A 120 -0.80 -9.47 13.47
N GLN A 121 -1.34 -9.07 14.62
CA GLN A 121 -2.23 -7.91 14.70
C GLN A 121 -1.49 -6.60 14.38
N ALA A 122 -0.29 -6.40 14.95
CA ALA A 122 0.53 -5.23 14.68
C ALA A 122 0.89 -5.12 13.19
N ASP A 123 1.23 -6.23 12.54
CA ASP A 123 1.44 -6.27 11.09
C ASP A 123 0.19 -5.88 10.30
N SER A 124 -0.96 -6.48 10.61
CA SER A 124 -2.22 -6.12 9.94
C SER A 124 -2.57 -4.63 10.12
N THR A 125 -2.33 -4.07 11.30
CA THR A 125 -2.53 -2.65 11.60
C THR A 125 -1.57 -1.78 10.78
N MET A 126 -0.28 -2.13 10.74
CA MET A 126 0.72 -1.35 10.01
C MET A 126 0.53 -1.44 8.49
N GLN A 127 0.15 -2.60 7.95
CA GLN A 127 -0.18 -2.78 6.53
C GLN A 127 -1.42 -1.98 6.14
N ALA A 128 -2.49 -2.04 6.95
CA ALA A 128 -3.69 -1.23 6.74
C ALA A 128 -3.38 0.26 6.81
N PHE A 129 -2.54 0.67 7.77
CA PHE A 129 -2.07 2.03 7.84
C PHE A 129 -1.31 2.38 6.58
N ALA A 130 -0.28 1.66 6.17
CA ALA A 130 0.54 1.90 4.98
C ALA A 130 -0.27 1.99 3.67
N ALA A 131 -1.39 1.27 3.57
CA ALA A 131 -2.31 1.33 2.44
C ALA A 131 -3.21 2.60 2.42
N THR A 132 -3.32 3.32 3.54
CA THR A 132 -4.19 4.50 3.65
C THR A 132 -3.63 5.67 2.85
N THR A 133 -4.45 6.33 2.03
CA THR A 133 -4.00 7.49 1.25
C THR A 133 -3.61 8.64 2.17
N TYR A 134 -2.39 9.18 2.00
CA TYR A 134 -1.98 10.37 2.72
C TYR A 134 -2.73 11.59 2.19
N PRO A 135 -3.42 12.37 3.05
CA PRO A 135 -4.23 13.50 2.59
C PRO A 135 -3.36 14.59 1.97
N GLY A 136 -3.80 15.13 0.84
CA GLY A 136 -3.17 16.26 0.17
C GLY A 136 -3.84 17.59 0.54
N ALA A 137 -3.31 18.69 0.01
CA ALA A 137 -3.89 20.03 0.22
C ALA A 137 -5.35 20.17 -0.26
N SER A 138 -5.78 19.32 -1.18
CA SER A 138 -7.14 19.27 -1.73
C SER A 138 -8.00 18.15 -1.14
N SER A 139 -7.51 17.42 -0.14
CA SER A 139 -8.27 16.33 0.46
C SER A 139 -9.50 16.85 1.20
N SER A 140 -10.57 16.06 1.14
CA SER A 140 -11.79 16.37 1.89
C SER A 140 -11.57 16.16 3.39
N ALA A 141 -12.42 16.77 4.23
CA ALA A 141 -12.38 16.56 5.67
C ALA A 141 -12.56 15.07 6.04
N ASP A 142 -13.38 14.34 5.28
CA ASP A 142 -13.61 12.91 5.51
C ASP A 142 -12.35 12.08 5.23
N GLU A 143 -11.59 12.40 4.18
CA GLU A 143 -10.31 11.75 3.89
C GLU A 143 -9.26 12.03 4.97
N VAL A 144 -9.18 13.28 5.45
CA VAL A 144 -8.28 13.66 6.55
C VAL A 144 -8.65 12.91 7.83
N ASN A 145 -9.95 12.84 8.18
CA ASN A 145 -10.41 12.13 9.35
C ASN A 145 -10.17 10.62 9.26
N ALA A 146 -10.39 10.01 8.09
CA ALA A 146 -10.09 8.60 7.86
C ALA A 146 -8.59 8.29 8.03
N TYR A 147 -7.73 9.18 7.54
CA TYR A 147 -6.29 9.07 7.74
C TYR A 147 -5.90 9.20 9.21
N LEU A 148 -6.46 10.18 9.93
CA LEU A 148 -6.20 10.40 11.36
C LEU A 148 -6.66 9.21 12.22
N ASP A 149 -7.81 8.61 11.93
CA ASP A 149 -8.30 7.42 12.64
C ASP A 149 -7.35 6.22 12.47
N SER A 150 -6.88 6.01 11.24
CA SER A 150 -5.87 4.98 10.94
C SER A 150 -4.55 5.26 11.66
N TYR A 151 -4.10 6.51 11.65
CA TYR A 151 -2.88 6.93 12.36
C TYR A 151 -3.00 6.75 13.88
N LEU A 152 -4.11 7.14 14.50
CA LEU A 152 -4.33 6.98 15.94
C LEU A 152 -4.34 5.50 16.37
N THR A 153 -4.81 4.61 15.49
CA THR A 153 -4.72 3.16 15.72
C THR A 153 -3.26 2.72 15.81
N VAL A 154 -2.39 3.22 14.94
CA VAL A 154 -0.93 2.95 14.98
C VAL A 154 -0.28 3.58 16.21
N VAL A 155 -0.67 4.79 16.61
CA VAL A 155 -0.17 5.44 17.83
C VAL A 155 -0.47 4.58 19.06
N SER A 156 -1.70 4.10 19.20
CA SER A 156 -2.07 3.21 20.32
C SER A 156 -1.26 1.92 20.30
N MET A 157 -1.11 1.30 19.12
CA MET A 157 -0.33 0.08 18.96
C MET A 157 1.14 0.31 19.35
N CYS A 158 1.80 1.36 18.85
CA CYS A 158 3.20 1.66 19.21
C CYS A 158 3.37 1.92 20.71
N ALA A 159 2.37 2.55 21.35
CA ALA A 159 2.39 2.78 22.80
C ALA A 159 2.35 1.46 23.59
N ASP A 160 1.64 0.43 23.12
CA ASP A 160 1.63 -0.90 23.73
C ASP A 160 3.01 -1.59 23.69
N PHE A 161 3.87 -1.20 22.73
CA PHE A 161 5.27 -1.62 22.63
C PHE A 161 6.24 -0.64 23.31
N GLY A 162 5.73 0.36 24.03
CA GLY A 162 6.55 1.35 24.76
C GLY A 162 7.14 2.45 23.88
N VAL A 163 6.72 2.58 22.61
CA VAL A 163 7.17 3.64 21.70
C VAL A 163 6.12 4.74 21.61
N THR A 164 6.52 5.99 21.84
CA THR A 164 5.64 7.15 21.65
C THR A 164 5.87 7.73 20.25
N LEU A 165 4.83 7.75 19.42
CA LEU A 165 4.89 8.44 18.13
C LEU A 165 4.69 9.95 18.29
N LYS A 166 5.39 10.72 17.47
CA LYS A 166 5.22 12.17 17.36
C LYS A 166 3.86 12.50 16.74
N THR A 167 3.05 13.28 17.45
CA THR A 167 1.77 13.83 16.99
C THR A 167 1.90 15.34 16.76
N GLU A 168 1.34 15.86 15.67
CA GLU A 168 1.28 17.32 15.40
C GLU A 168 0.31 18.06 16.32
#